data_AF-A0A958SWM6-F1
#
_entry.id   AF-A0A958SWM6-F1
#
_cell.length_a   1.000
_cell.length_b   1.000
_cell.length_c   1.000
_cell.angle_alpha   90.00
_cell.angle_beta   90.00
_cell.angle_gamma   90.00
#
_symmetry.space_group_name_H-M   'P 1'
#
loop_
_entity.id
_entity.type
_entity.pdbx_description
1 polymer ?
#
loop_
_entity_poly.entity_id
_entity_poly.type
_entity_poly.pdbx_seq_one_letter_code
_entity_poly.pdbx_strand_id
1 'polypeptide(L)'
;DYSYGGIQADNNGNFWTSGTYNNGTLVVQNAPCSELFISEYVEGSSNNKYIEIYNPTNAAINLANYRVAKYTNGSSTVSGTPPTLSGTVGAYSTYVIGYNNSGFYTSCDFTSTYYDFNGNDVIALQTSSGVNIDVIGTVGNSANFAIDTTLRRKSTIQNPTTTYAASEWDTYATDTVSDLGSHTSDCQGPTPELQLVDNTATNQNCGYTIDFGTQALATTTDITFDIENVG
;
A
#
# COMPACT_ATOMS: atom_id res chain seq x y z
N ASP A 1 11.57 -5.54 8.43
CA ASP A 1 12.43 -5.96 9.54
C ASP A 1 11.68 -6.74 10.60
N TYR A 2 11.94 -8.04 10.68
CA TYR A 2 11.53 -8.83 11.82
C TYR A 2 12.49 -8.57 12.97
N SER A 3 12.10 -7.70 13.90
CA SER A 3 12.73 -7.64 15.22
C SER A 3 12.18 -8.79 16.05
N TYR A 4 12.93 -9.90 16.11
CA TYR A 4 12.66 -10.97 17.05
C TYR A 4 12.98 -10.43 18.45
N GLY A 5 11.93 -10.06 19.18
CA GLY A 5 12.04 -9.72 20.60
C GLY A 5 12.51 -10.94 21.39
N GLY A 6 13.81 -10.97 21.67
CA GLY A 6 14.43 -11.66 22.79
C GLY A 6 14.19 -13.17 22.90
N ILE A 7 15.09 -13.95 22.29
CA ILE A 7 15.87 -15.01 22.96
C ILE A 7 17.15 -15.14 22.11
N GLN A 8 18.30 -14.68 22.62
CA GLN A 8 19.57 -15.22 22.16
C GLN A 8 19.81 -16.52 22.92
N ALA A 9 20.10 -17.60 22.21
CA ALA A 9 20.84 -18.69 22.82
C ALA A 9 22.21 -18.12 23.20
N ASP A 10 22.69 -18.38 24.43
CA ASP A 10 24.13 -18.24 24.64
C ASP A 10 24.83 -19.28 23.76
N ASN A 11 26.03 -18.95 23.30
CA ASN A 11 26.80 -19.77 22.35
C ASN A 11 27.31 -21.11 22.96
N ASN A 12 26.63 -21.65 23.98
CA ASN A 12 27.09 -22.79 24.76
C ASN A 12 26.06 -23.94 24.87
N GLY A 13 24.91 -23.88 24.20
CA GLY A 13 24.06 -25.05 23.98
C GLY A 13 23.40 -25.64 25.23
N ASN A 14 23.17 -24.86 26.28
CA ASN A 14 22.47 -25.33 27.47
C ASN A 14 20.95 -25.13 27.35
N PHE A 15 20.20 -26.21 27.57
CA PHE A 15 18.74 -26.15 27.72
C PHE A 15 18.40 -25.64 29.13
N TRP A 16 17.59 -24.57 29.19
CA TRP A 16 17.16 -23.96 30.44
C TRP A 16 16.32 -24.92 31.29
N THR A 17 16.80 -25.21 32.51
CA THR A 17 16.05 -25.91 33.56
C THR A 17 15.72 -24.96 34.71
N SER A 18 14.66 -24.15 34.60
CA SER A 18 13.92 -23.66 35.77
C SER A 18 12.64 -22.93 35.38
N GLY A 19 11.50 -23.55 35.68
CA GLY A 19 10.36 -23.02 36.45
C GLY A 19 9.85 -21.58 36.32
N THR A 20 10.20 -20.78 35.32
CA THR A 20 9.66 -19.42 35.16
C THR A 20 8.66 -19.40 34.01
N TYR A 21 7.37 -19.39 34.35
CA TYR A 21 6.32 -19.07 33.38
C TYR A 21 6.33 -17.55 33.15
N ASN A 22 6.86 -17.12 32.01
CA ASN A 22 6.68 -15.75 31.56
C ASN A 22 5.25 -15.59 31.07
N ASN A 23 4.39 -14.96 31.87
CA ASN A 23 3.08 -14.52 31.41
C ASN A 23 3.29 -13.27 30.55
N GLY A 24 3.45 -13.47 29.25
CA GLY A 24 3.49 -12.40 28.25
C GLY A 24 2.18 -12.36 27.47
N THR A 25 1.61 -11.18 27.32
CA THR A 25 0.54 -10.96 26.33
C THR A 25 1.20 -10.92 24.95
N LEU A 26 0.87 -11.88 24.08
CA LEU A 26 1.24 -11.80 22.66
C LEU A 26 0.49 -10.63 22.05
N VAL A 27 1.20 -9.53 21.77
CA VAL A 27 0.67 -8.45 20.95
C VAL A 27 0.96 -8.82 19.51
N VAL A 28 -0.07 -9.22 18.76
CA VAL A 28 0.02 -9.37 17.31
C VAL A 28 0.11 -7.96 16.73
N GLN A 29 1.31 -7.49 16.44
CA GLN A 29 1.47 -6.32 15.58
C GLN A 29 1.16 -6.75 14.15
N ASN A 30 0.28 -6.02 13.47
CA ASN A 30 -0.03 -6.30 12.08
C ASN A 30 1.28 -6.22 11.26
N ALA A 31 1.62 -7.27 10.52
CA ALA A 31 2.78 -7.20 9.64
C ALA A 31 2.55 -6.06 8.64
N PRO A 32 3.55 -5.18 8.41
CA PRO A 32 3.39 -4.13 7.41
C PRO A 32 3.05 -4.75 6.06
N CYS A 33 2.26 -4.04 5.26
CA CYS A 33 1.97 -4.42 3.88
C CYS A 33 1.18 -5.73 3.75
N SER A 34 0.24 -5.99 4.67
CA SER A 34 -0.52 -7.25 4.72
C SER A 34 -2.00 -7.12 4.33
N GLU A 35 -2.53 -5.90 4.21
CA GLU A 35 -3.96 -5.66 3.97
C GLU A 35 -4.16 -4.49 3.00
N LEU A 36 -5.25 -4.57 2.22
CA LEU A 36 -5.69 -3.51 1.33
C LEU A 36 -5.93 -2.20 2.06
N PHE A 37 -5.63 -1.08 1.41
CA PHE A 37 -5.94 0.27 1.92
C PHE A 37 -6.35 1.22 0.80
N ILE A 38 -6.98 2.34 1.14
CA ILE A 38 -7.38 3.38 0.20
C ILE A 38 -6.12 4.17 -0.19
N SER A 39 -5.73 4.11 -1.46
CA SER A 39 -4.56 4.83 -1.98
C SER A 39 -4.89 6.20 -2.55
N GLU A 40 -6.11 6.39 -3.05
CA GLU A 40 -6.53 7.67 -3.62
C GLU A 40 -8.02 7.92 -3.41
N TYR A 41 -8.36 9.17 -3.12
CA TYR A 41 -9.71 9.70 -3.04
C TYR A 41 -9.80 10.92 -3.93
N VAL A 42 -10.77 10.96 -4.83
CA VAL A 42 -11.01 12.08 -5.74
C VAL A 42 -12.43 12.59 -5.54
N GLU A 43 -12.54 13.82 -5.04
CA GLU A 43 -13.76 14.63 -5.08
C GLU A 43 -13.53 15.78 -6.04
N GLY A 44 -13.81 15.53 -7.31
CA GLY A 44 -13.59 16.47 -8.40
C GLY A 44 -14.86 17.23 -8.81
N SER A 45 -14.75 18.00 -9.89
CA SER A 45 -15.86 18.79 -10.42
C SER A 45 -17.04 17.90 -10.81
N SER A 46 -18.26 18.40 -10.57
CA SER A 46 -19.50 17.69 -10.92
C SER A 46 -19.49 16.25 -10.37
N ASN A 47 -19.59 15.26 -11.26
CA ASN A 47 -19.70 13.85 -10.92
C ASN A 47 -18.34 13.14 -10.80
N ASN A 48 -17.21 13.84 -10.91
CA ASN A 48 -15.88 13.23 -10.87
C ASN A 48 -15.57 12.72 -9.46
N LYS A 49 -15.96 11.48 -9.17
CA LYS A 49 -15.86 10.85 -7.85
C LYS A 49 -15.22 9.49 -8.00
N TYR A 50 -14.03 9.31 -7.42
CA TYR A 50 -13.24 8.09 -7.55
C TYR A 50 -12.59 7.69 -6.23
N ILE A 51 -12.51 6.38 -5.99
CA ILE A 51 -11.79 5.78 -4.87
C ILE A 51 -10.86 4.72 -5.45
N GLU A 52 -9.59 4.78 -5.09
CA GLU A 52 -8.61 3.75 -5.44
C GLU A 52 -8.26 2.94 -4.19
N ILE A 53 -8.24 1.61 -4.36
CA ILE A 53 -7.72 0.68 -3.36
C ILE A 53 -6.37 0.17 -3.86
N TYR A 54 -5.37 0.11 -2.99
CA TYR A 54 -4.08 -0.50 -3.28
C TYR A 54 -3.90 -1.81 -2.53
N ASN A 55 -3.28 -2.78 -3.21
CA ASN A 55 -2.81 -4.02 -2.61
C ASN A 55 -1.32 -3.94 -2.30
N PRO A 56 -0.91 -3.72 -1.03
CA PRO A 56 0.50 -3.64 -0.67
C PRO A 56 1.18 -5.01 -0.56
N THR A 57 0.46 -6.12 -0.76
CA THR A 57 1.02 -7.46 -0.60
C THR A 57 1.72 -7.92 -1.87
N ASN A 58 2.54 -8.96 -1.73
CA ASN A 58 3.21 -9.64 -2.85
C ASN A 58 2.35 -10.72 -3.54
N ALA A 59 1.05 -10.79 -3.23
CA ALA A 59 0.11 -11.76 -3.79
C ALA A 59 -1.19 -11.07 -4.23
N ALA A 60 -1.91 -11.70 -5.16
CA ALA A 60 -3.23 -11.20 -5.54
C ALA A 60 -4.25 -11.39 -4.42
N ILE A 61 -5.10 -10.39 -4.19
CA ILE A 61 -6.19 -10.44 -3.21
C ILE A 61 -7.54 -10.51 -3.95
N ASN A 62 -8.41 -11.42 -3.50
CA ASN A 62 -9.77 -11.54 -4.01
C ASN A 62 -10.69 -10.54 -3.32
N LEU A 63 -11.38 -9.71 -4.12
CA LEU A 63 -12.21 -8.61 -3.63
C LEU A 63 -13.63 -9.03 -3.22
N ALA A 64 -14.05 -10.29 -3.42
CA ALA A 64 -15.39 -10.77 -3.07
C ALA A 64 -15.73 -10.64 -1.57
N ASN A 65 -14.71 -10.55 -0.72
CA ASN A 65 -14.86 -10.35 0.72
C ASN A 65 -14.76 -8.87 1.14
N TYR A 66 -14.75 -7.94 0.19
CA TYR A 66 -14.55 -6.52 0.42
C TYR A 66 -15.70 -5.69 -0.15
N ARG A 67 -15.91 -4.52 0.45
CA ARG A 67 -16.83 -3.49 -0.03
C ARG A 67 -16.31 -2.11 0.33
N VAL A 68 -16.68 -1.10 -0.45
CA VAL A 68 -16.43 0.31 -0.10
C VAL A 68 -17.75 0.96 0.31
N ALA A 69 -17.82 1.37 1.57
CA ALA A 69 -19.00 1.95 2.19
C ALA A 69 -18.88 3.47 2.29
N LYS A 70 -20.01 4.15 2.14
CA LYS A 70 -20.15 5.60 2.32
C LYS A 70 -20.95 5.90 3.58
N TYR A 71 -20.53 6.93 4.33
CA TYR A 71 -21.30 7.51 5.41
C TYR A 71 -21.64 8.95 5.05
N THR A 72 -22.86 9.16 4.57
CA THR A 72 -23.31 10.44 4.04
C THR A 72 -23.34 11.52 5.12
N ASN A 73 -22.79 12.70 4.80
CA ASN A 73 -22.59 13.84 5.68
C ASN A 73 -21.93 13.46 7.02
N GLY A 74 -20.98 12.53 6.98
CA GLY A 74 -20.29 12.04 8.16
C GLY A 74 -21.18 11.27 9.14
N SER A 75 -22.27 10.63 8.66
CA SER A 75 -23.16 9.81 9.47
C SER A 75 -22.40 8.79 10.35
N SER A 76 -22.99 8.42 11.49
CA SER A 76 -22.50 7.30 12.32
C SER A 76 -22.88 5.93 11.76
N THR A 77 -23.72 5.89 10.73
CA THR A 77 -24.21 4.67 10.08
C THR A 77 -23.90 4.67 8.59
N VAL A 78 -23.63 3.48 8.05
CA VAL A 78 -23.43 3.28 6.61
C VAL A 78 -24.69 3.69 5.85
N SER A 79 -24.49 4.39 4.76
CA SER A 79 -25.57 4.85 3.88
C SER A 79 -25.98 3.75 2.92
N GLY A 80 -27.25 3.39 2.91
CA GLY A 80 -27.79 2.35 2.03
C GLY A 80 -27.08 0.99 2.14
N THR A 81 -26.97 0.29 1.01
CA THR A 81 -26.26 -1.00 0.92
C THR A 81 -25.05 -0.82 0.00
N PRO A 82 -23.82 -0.86 0.55
CA PRO A 82 -22.61 -0.82 -0.27
C PRO A 82 -22.56 -2.00 -1.25
N PRO A 83 -22.22 -1.78 -2.52
CA PRO A 83 -21.95 -2.88 -3.45
C PRO A 83 -20.80 -3.75 -2.95
N THR A 84 -20.95 -5.07 -3.07
CA THR A 84 -19.83 -6.00 -2.89
C THR A 84 -18.89 -5.87 -4.07
N LEU A 85 -17.58 -5.78 -3.81
CA LEU A 85 -16.58 -5.77 -4.87
C LEU A 85 -16.42 -7.18 -5.46
N SER A 86 -15.78 -7.27 -6.61
CA SER A 86 -15.54 -8.55 -7.27
C SER A 86 -14.24 -8.52 -8.06
N GLY A 87 -13.77 -9.69 -8.48
CA GLY A 87 -12.49 -9.84 -9.15
C GLY A 87 -11.32 -9.91 -8.17
N THR A 88 -10.14 -9.58 -8.67
CA THR A 88 -8.88 -9.65 -7.93
C THR A 88 -8.05 -8.41 -8.19
N VAL A 89 -7.41 -7.89 -7.14
CA VAL A 89 -6.35 -6.90 -7.27
C VAL A 89 -5.00 -7.62 -7.20
N GLY A 90 -4.15 -7.43 -8.21
CA GLY A 90 -2.82 -8.05 -8.27
C GLY A 90 -1.91 -7.59 -7.14
N ALA A 91 -0.77 -8.27 -6.97
CA ALA A 91 0.28 -7.80 -6.07
C ALA A 91 0.74 -6.39 -6.47
N TYR A 92 0.91 -5.49 -5.49
CA TYR A 92 1.35 -4.11 -5.72
C TYR A 92 0.55 -3.36 -6.79
N SER A 93 -0.72 -3.73 -6.96
CA SER A 93 -1.62 -3.18 -7.97
C SER A 93 -2.75 -2.42 -7.32
N THR A 94 -3.46 -1.62 -8.10
CA THR A 94 -4.61 -0.86 -7.63
C THR A 94 -5.92 -1.37 -8.22
N TYR A 95 -7.02 -0.93 -7.63
CA TYR A 95 -8.38 -1.18 -8.08
C TYR A 95 -9.20 0.11 -7.97
N VAL A 96 -9.61 0.67 -9.10
CA VAL A 96 -10.26 1.98 -9.18
C VAL A 96 -11.78 1.84 -9.25
N ILE A 97 -12.45 2.50 -8.33
CA ILE A 97 -13.90 2.54 -8.18
C ILE A 97 -14.40 3.94 -8.53
N GLY A 98 -15.35 4.05 -9.45
CA GLY A 98 -15.90 5.33 -9.89
C GLY A 98 -17.40 5.48 -9.68
N TYR A 99 -17.85 6.72 -9.52
CA TYR A 99 -19.26 7.06 -9.72
C TYR A 99 -19.60 6.94 -11.20
N ASN A 100 -20.59 6.10 -11.54
CA ASN A 100 -20.87 5.69 -12.92
C ASN A 100 -21.44 6.80 -13.83
N ASN A 101 -21.70 7.99 -13.28
CA ASN A 101 -22.15 9.17 -14.04
C ASN A 101 -21.02 10.19 -14.25
N SER A 102 -19.76 9.76 -14.12
CA SER A 102 -18.59 10.50 -14.60
C SER A 102 -18.02 9.84 -15.86
N GLY A 103 -17.71 10.67 -16.86
CA GLY A 103 -16.96 10.26 -18.06
C GLY A 103 -15.52 10.74 -18.06
N PHE A 104 -15.03 11.29 -16.94
CA PHE A 104 -13.75 11.99 -16.87
C PHE A 104 -12.55 11.04 -16.82
N TYR A 105 -12.61 10.01 -15.97
CA TYR A 105 -11.65 8.91 -15.93
C TYR A 105 -12.37 7.62 -16.35
N THR A 106 -11.93 7.02 -17.45
CA THR A 106 -12.66 5.94 -18.13
C THR A 106 -12.13 4.54 -17.82
N SER A 107 -11.04 4.42 -17.08
CA SER A 107 -10.37 3.15 -16.76
C SER A 107 -10.74 2.59 -15.39
N CYS A 108 -11.92 2.90 -14.86
CA CYS A 108 -12.37 2.32 -13.58
C CYS A 108 -12.59 0.81 -13.72
N ASP A 109 -12.12 0.03 -12.75
CA ASP A 109 -12.39 -1.41 -12.66
C ASP A 109 -13.84 -1.70 -12.26
N PHE A 110 -14.44 -0.80 -11.47
CA PHE A 110 -15.82 -0.89 -11.04
C PHE A 110 -16.49 0.48 -11.04
N THR A 111 -17.76 0.53 -11.44
CA THR A 111 -18.55 1.76 -11.34
C THR A 111 -19.93 1.47 -10.76
N SER A 112 -20.46 2.43 -9.99
CA SER A 112 -21.80 2.33 -9.39
C SER A 112 -22.38 3.71 -9.12
N THR A 113 -23.71 3.83 -9.09
CA THR A 113 -24.38 5.07 -8.64
C THR A 113 -24.22 5.32 -7.14
N TYR A 114 -23.76 4.32 -6.36
CA TYR A 114 -23.59 4.41 -4.91
C TYR A 114 -22.49 5.40 -4.48
N TYR A 115 -21.50 5.64 -5.35
CA TYR A 115 -20.32 6.45 -5.04
C TYR A 115 -20.50 7.94 -5.36
N ASP A 116 -21.73 8.46 -5.24
CA ASP A 116 -22.07 9.88 -5.31
C ASP A 116 -21.69 10.62 -4.01
N PHE A 117 -20.41 10.58 -3.63
CA PHE A 117 -19.93 11.21 -2.41
C PHE A 117 -19.50 12.66 -2.62
N ASN A 118 -19.35 13.44 -1.54
CA ASN A 118 -18.74 14.77 -1.54
C ASN A 118 -17.89 15.02 -0.28
N GLY A 119 -17.29 16.20 -0.14
CA GLY A 119 -16.20 16.48 0.80
C GLY A 119 -16.44 16.34 2.31
N ASN A 120 -17.65 15.99 2.78
CA ASN A 120 -17.90 15.56 4.17
C ASN A 120 -18.41 14.11 4.29
N ASP A 121 -18.55 13.39 3.18
CA ASP A 121 -18.90 11.98 3.16
C ASP A 121 -17.67 11.15 3.50
N VAL A 122 -17.79 10.31 4.53
CA VAL A 122 -16.71 9.41 4.94
C VAL A 122 -16.75 8.17 4.06
N ILE A 123 -15.58 7.73 3.59
CA ILE A 123 -15.44 6.50 2.81
C ILE A 123 -14.66 5.48 3.63
N ALA A 124 -15.15 4.26 3.68
CA ALA A 124 -14.50 3.16 4.38
C ALA A 124 -14.36 1.94 3.48
N LEU A 125 -13.14 1.41 3.37
CA LEU A 125 -12.92 0.04 2.95
C LEU A 125 -13.36 -0.89 4.08
N GLN A 126 -14.21 -1.85 3.78
CA GLN A 126 -14.78 -2.78 4.76
C GLN A 126 -14.65 -4.22 4.30
N THR A 127 -14.64 -5.13 5.28
CA THR A 127 -15.01 -6.53 5.04
C THR A 127 -16.44 -6.62 4.52
N SER A 128 -16.80 -7.73 3.90
CA SER A 128 -18.18 -8.01 3.45
C SER A 128 -19.18 -8.03 4.61
N SER A 129 -18.73 -8.34 5.82
CA SER A 129 -19.50 -8.28 7.07
C SER A 129 -19.64 -6.87 7.66
N GLY A 130 -18.94 -5.87 7.11
CA GLY A 130 -19.05 -4.47 7.50
C GLY A 130 -18.09 -4.00 8.59
N VAL A 131 -16.99 -4.70 8.81
CA VAL A 131 -15.91 -4.24 9.68
C VAL A 131 -15.02 -3.30 8.88
N ASN A 132 -14.77 -2.10 9.41
CA ASN A 132 -13.87 -1.12 8.78
C ASN A 132 -12.43 -1.64 8.78
N ILE A 133 -11.79 -1.52 7.63
CA ILE A 133 -10.38 -1.85 7.39
C ILE A 133 -9.60 -0.54 7.32
N ASP A 134 -9.99 0.35 6.40
CA ASP A 134 -9.37 1.66 6.20
C ASP A 134 -10.44 2.74 6.04
N VAL A 135 -10.21 3.93 6.57
CA VAL A 135 -11.21 5.00 6.60
C VAL A 135 -10.59 6.35 6.25
N ILE A 136 -11.22 7.05 5.31
CA ILE A 136 -10.94 8.44 4.98
C ILE A 136 -12.10 9.34 5.43
N GLY A 137 -11.79 10.32 6.27
CA GLY A 137 -12.77 11.10 7.05
C GLY A 137 -13.07 10.49 8.43
N THR A 138 -13.89 11.17 9.24
CA THR A 138 -14.23 10.71 10.60
C THR A 138 -15.70 10.33 10.70
N VAL A 139 -16.00 9.04 10.90
CA VAL A 139 -17.37 8.55 11.10
C VAL A 139 -18.02 9.28 12.28
N GLY A 140 -19.25 9.76 12.10
CA GLY A 140 -19.96 10.58 13.10
C GLY A 140 -19.61 12.06 13.11
N ASN A 141 -18.75 12.54 12.20
CA ASN A 141 -18.37 13.94 12.08
C ASN A 141 -18.74 14.51 10.70
N SER A 142 -19.66 15.48 10.68
CA SER A 142 -20.16 16.10 9.45
C SER A 142 -19.29 17.24 8.91
N ALA A 143 -18.14 17.53 9.51
CA ALA A 143 -17.22 18.56 9.04
C ALA A 143 -16.63 18.18 7.68
N ASN A 144 -16.53 19.17 6.79
CA ASN A 144 -15.83 19.00 5.53
C ASN A 144 -14.34 18.73 5.78
N PHE A 145 -13.80 17.71 5.12
CA PHE A 145 -12.37 17.36 5.18
C PHE A 145 -11.74 17.25 3.80
N ALA A 146 -12.53 17.08 2.73
CA ALA A 146 -12.03 16.83 1.37
C ALA A 146 -12.96 17.43 0.28
N ILE A 147 -13.30 18.72 0.37
CA ILE A 147 -14.03 19.41 -0.70
C ILE A 147 -13.10 19.71 -1.88
N ASP A 148 -13.58 19.44 -3.08
CA ASP A 148 -12.99 19.77 -4.38
C ASP A 148 -11.48 19.43 -4.42
N THR A 149 -11.12 18.23 -3.95
CA THR A 149 -9.73 17.83 -3.79
C THR A 149 -9.47 16.38 -4.18
N THR A 150 -8.20 16.11 -4.50
CA THR A 150 -7.68 14.76 -4.61
C THR A 150 -6.72 14.52 -3.45
N LEU A 151 -6.92 13.43 -2.73
CA LEU A 151 -6.06 12.98 -1.65
C LEU A 151 -5.37 11.69 -2.07
N ARG A 152 -4.05 11.64 -1.99
CA ARG A 152 -3.26 10.42 -2.26
C ARG A 152 -2.56 9.98 -1.00
N ARG A 153 -2.63 8.70 -0.71
CA ARG A 153 -1.94 8.10 0.43
C ARG A 153 -0.43 8.27 0.21
N LYS A 154 0.32 8.58 1.26
CA LYS A 154 1.77 8.67 1.18
C LYS A 154 2.38 7.28 1.00
N SER A 155 3.46 7.18 0.22
CA SER A 155 4.14 5.90 -0.06
C SER A 155 4.67 5.19 1.21
N THR A 156 4.96 5.98 2.25
CA THR A 156 5.46 5.50 3.55
C THR A 156 4.37 4.83 4.39
N ILE A 157 3.11 4.92 3.99
CA ILE A 157 2.01 4.26 4.69
C ILE A 157 1.89 2.82 4.22
N GLN A 158 2.11 1.91 5.15
CA GLN A 158 2.21 0.47 4.86
C GLN A 158 1.00 -0.33 5.35
N ASN A 159 0.09 0.29 6.09
CA ASN A 159 -1.07 -0.37 6.69
C ASN A 159 -2.31 0.51 6.61
N PRO A 160 -3.50 -0.10 6.48
CA PRO A 160 -4.76 0.61 6.65
C PRO A 160 -4.95 1.07 8.10
N THR A 161 -5.79 2.07 8.30
CA THR A 161 -6.21 2.53 9.62
C THR A 161 -7.67 2.96 9.61
N THR A 162 -8.40 2.63 10.67
CA THR A 162 -9.78 3.09 10.84
C THR A 162 -9.86 4.51 11.41
N THR A 163 -8.71 5.11 11.77
CA THR A 163 -8.64 6.47 12.29
C THR A 163 -8.02 7.38 11.24
N TYR A 164 -8.84 8.20 10.59
CA TYR A 164 -8.36 9.14 9.59
C TYR A 164 -7.38 10.16 10.18
N ALA A 165 -6.20 10.24 9.57
CA ALA A 165 -5.20 11.25 9.86
C ALA A 165 -4.76 11.93 8.57
N ALA A 166 -5.05 13.23 8.43
CA ALA A 166 -4.67 14.01 7.25
C ALA A 166 -3.15 14.01 6.97
N SER A 167 -2.32 13.77 7.99
CA SER A 167 -0.86 13.64 7.85
C SER A 167 -0.41 12.45 7.00
N GLU A 168 -1.27 11.46 6.78
CA GLU A 168 -1.01 10.27 5.96
C GLU A 168 -1.29 10.49 4.46
N TRP A 169 -1.77 11.68 4.09
CA TRP A 169 -2.21 12.02 2.74
C TRP A 169 -1.47 13.23 2.19
N ASP A 170 -1.20 13.20 0.90
CA ASP A 170 -0.82 14.36 0.10
C ASP A 170 -2.07 14.92 -0.59
N THR A 171 -2.17 16.25 -0.67
CA THR A 171 -3.34 16.96 -1.19
C THR A 171 -3.02 17.59 -2.54
N TYR A 172 -3.89 17.35 -3.51
CA TYR A 172 -3.79 17.85 -4.87
C TYR A 172 -5.04 18.65 -5.24
N ALA A 173 -4.95 19.37 -6.35
CA ALA A 173 -6.05 20.16 -6.89
C ALA A 173 -7.24 19.27 -7.28
N THR A 174 -8.42 19.90 -7.39
CA THR A 174 -9.62 19.29 -7.97
C THR A 174 -9.31 18.64 -9.33
N ASP A 175 -9.96 17.51 -9.64
CA ASP A 175 -9.83 16.78 -10.91
C ASP A 175 -8.42 16.24 -11.24
N THR A 176 -7.54 16.08 -10.23
CA THR A 176 -6.20 15.50 -10.44
C THR A 176 -6.24 13.97 -10.51
N VAL A 177 -6.66 13.41 -11.64
CA VAL A 177 -6.85 11.95 -11.84
C VAL A 177 -5.67 11.23 -12.51
N SER A 178 -4.54 11.90 -12.68
CA SER A 178 -3.40 11.39 -13.47
C SER A 178 -2.81 10.08 -12.96
N ASP A 179 -2.90 9.84 -11.65
CA ASP A 179 -2.22 8.73 -10.99
C ASP A 179 -3.16 7.57 -10.66
N LEU A 180 -4.48 7.75 -10.87
CA LEU A 180 -5.44 6.66 -10.77
C LEU A 180 -5.00 5.49 -11.67
N GLY A 181 -5.02 4.29 -11.11
CA GLY A 181 -4.49 3.07 -11.71
C GLY A 181 -3.05 2.77 -11.30
N SER A 182 -2.45 3.56 -10.39
CA SER A 182 -1.09 3.35 -9.91
C SER A 182 -0.87 3.93 -8.51
N HIS A 183 -0.08 3.25 -7.68
CA HIS A 183 0.29 3.76 -6.36
C HIS A 183 1.73 3.39 -6.02
N THR A 184 2.56 4.39 -5.72
CA THR A 184 3.92 4.19 -5.23
C THR A 184 3.88 3.89 -3.74
N SER A 185 4.46 2.77 -3.31
CA SER A 185 4.48 2.36 -1.90
C SER A 185 5.79 1.72 -1.50
N ASP A 186 6.27 2.03 -0.30
CA ASP A 186 7.45 1.44 0.31
C ASP A 186 7.26 -0.08 0.58
N CYS A 187 6.03 -0.58 0.48
CA CYS A 187 5.70 -2.01 0.58
C CYS A 187 6.23 -2.87 -0.57
N GLN A 188 6.49 -2.26 -1.73
CA GLN A 188 7.11 -2.96 -2.84
C GLN A 188 8.60 -3.24 -2.59
N GLY A 189 9.20 -2.57 -1.58
CA GLY A 189 10.63 -2.53 -1.37
C GLY A 189 11.37 -1.84 -2.52
N PRO A 190 12.70 -1.68 -2.44
CA PRO A 190 13.47 -1.44 -3.66
C PRO A 190 13.21 -2.62 -4.60
N THR A 191 12.94 -2.35 -5.89
CA THR A 191 13.02 -3.40 -6.89
C THR A 191 14.39 -4.05 -6.76
N PRO A 192 14.51 -5.38 -6.63
CA PRO A 192 15.83 -6.00 -6.59
C PRO A 192 16.57 -5.62 -7.88
N GLU A 193 17.57 -4.77 -7.73
CA GLU A 193 18.50 -4.42 -8.79
C GLU A 193 19.79 -5.17 -8.53
N LEU A 194 20.32 -5.81 -9.57
CA LEU A 194 21.68 -6.31 -9.54
C LEU A 194 22.63 -5.13 -9.73
N GLN A 195 23.11 -4.55 -8.64
CA GLN A 195 24.11 -3.50 -8.69
C GLN A 195 25.52 -4.11 -8.65
N LEU A 196 26.32 -3.88 -9.69
CA LEU A 196 27.74 -4.19 -9.64
C LEU A 196 28.44 -3.05 -8.87
N VAL A 197 29.09 -3.38 -7.76
CA VAL A 197 29.86 -2.43 -6.94
C VAL A 197 31.35 -2.70 -7.18
N ASP A 198 32.16 -1.66 -7.37
CA ASP A 198 33.62 -1.85 -7.37
C ASP A 198 34.16 -2.07 -5.95
N ASN A 199 35.47 -2.31 -5.81
CA ASN A 199 36.09 -2.58 -4.50
C ASN A 199 36.05 -1.40 -3.51
N THR A 200 35.54 -0.23 -3.91
CA THR A 200 35.45 0.96 -3.06
C THR A 200 34.17 0.99 -2.21
N ALA A 201 33.24 0.05 -2.44
CA ALA A 201 31.97 -0.08 -1.70
C ALA A 201 31.08 1.19 -1.74
N THR A 202 31.26 2.06 -2.74
CA THR A 202 30.40 3.22 -2.97
C THR A 202 29.28 2.88 -3.95
N ASN A 203 28.04 3.29 -3.64
CA ASN A 203 26.92 3.15 -4.57
C ASN A 203 27.19 3.99 -5.82
N GLN A 204 27.26 3.35 -6.98
CA GLN A 204 27.45 4.03 -8.26
C GLN A 204 26.08 4.38 -8.86
N ASN A 205 25.94 5.59 -9.41
CA ASN A 205 24.74 5.98 -10.14
C ASN A 205 24.54 5.07 -11.38
N CYS A 206 23.29 4.87 -11.80
CA CYS A 206 22.96 4.11 -13.02
C CYS A 206 23.74 4.62 -14.25
N GLY A 207 24.10 3.71 -15.15
CA GLY A 207 24.82 4.05 -16.40
C GLY A 207 26.34 4.09 -16.27
N TYR A 208 26.90 3.68 -15.13
CA TYR A 208 28.33 3.51 -14.96
C TYR A 208 28.88 2.32 -15.75
N THR A 209 30.06 2.48 -16.34
CA THR A 209 30.83 1.37 -16.91
C THR A 209 31.92 1.00 -15.92
N ILE A 210 31.94 -0.26 -15.46
CA ILE A 210 33.06 -0.79 -14.67
C ILE A 210 34.11 -1.29 -15.64
N ASP A 211 35.23 -0.57 -15.71
CA ASP A 211 36.41 -0.97 -16.47
C ASP A 211 37.34 -1.79 -15.56
N PHE A 212 37.43 -3.08 -15.83
CA PHE A 212 38.34 -3.99 -15.11
C PHE A 212 39.81 -3.88 -15.60
N GLY A 213 40.09 -2.90 -16.46
CA GLY A 213 41.41 -2.64 -17.02
C GLY A 213 41.79 -3.62 -18.14
N THR A 214 43.04 -3.53 -18.57
CA THR A 214 43.59 -4.40 -19.62
C THR A 214 44.22 -5.65 -19.02
N GLN A 215 43.63 -6.82 -19.28
CA GLN A 215 44.18 -8.10 -18.84
C GLN A 215 44.96 -8.77 -19.98
N ALA A 216 46.12 -9.33 -19.65
CA ALA A 216 46.91 -10.11 -20.60
C ALA A 216 46.20 -11.46 -20.85
N LEU A 217 45.71 -11.66 -22.08
CA LEU A 217 45.05 -12.91 -22.48
C LEU A 217 46.03 -13.79 -23.28
N ALA A 218 46.14 -15.06 -22.88
CA ALA A 218 46.76 -16.09 -23.71
C ALA A 218 45.68 -16.83 -24.52
N THR A 219 46.07 -17.61 -25.53
CA THR A 219 45.15 -18.33 -26.44
C THR A 219 44.30 -19.41 -25.77
N THR A 220 44.47 -19.61 -24.45
CA THR A 220 43.77 -20.63 -23.64
C THR A 220 43.24 -20.04 -22.33
N THR A 221 43.14 -18.70 -22.22
CA THR A 221 42.65 -18.06 -21.00
C THR A 221 41.14 -17.89 -21.07
N ASP A 222 40.41 -18.61 -20.22
CA ASP A 222 39.02 -18.30 -19.93
C ASP A 222 38.96 -17.07 -19.03
N ILE A 223 38.15 -16.07 -19.42
CA ILE A 223 37.79 -14.97 -18.54
C ILE A 223 36.53 -15.40 -17.80
N THR A 224 36.64 -15.54 -16.48
CA THR A 224 35.51 -15.84 -15.60
C THR A 224 35.24 -14.63 -14.71
N PHE A 225 33.97 -14.26 -14.58
CA PHE A 225 33.51 -13.30 -13.58
C PHE A 225 32.59 -14.04 -12.62
N ASP A 226 32.91 -13.98 -11.33
CA ASP A 226 32.02 -14.48 -10.28
C ASP A 226 31.21 -13.31 -9.73
N ILE A 227 29.89 -13.44 -9.76
CA ILE A 227 28.97 -12.48 -9.17
C ILE A 227 28.44 -13.09 -7.87
N GLU A 228 28.81 -12.49 -6.74
CA GLU A 228 28.29 -12.88 -5.43
C GLU A 228 27.07 -12.02 -5.09
N ASN A 229 25.92 -12.67 -4.84
CA ASN A 229 24.74 -12.01 -4.31
C ASN A 229 24.83 -12.03 -2.77
N VAL A 230 25.02 -10.86 -2.15
CA VAL A 230 25.20 -10.71 -0.70
C VAL A 230 23.89 -10.53 0.09
N GLY A 231 22.73 -10.55 -0.59
CA GLY A 231 21.41 -10.37 0.02
C GLY A 231 20.95 -8.92 0.03
#